data_AF-A0A357GXM2-F1
#
_entry.id   AF-A0A357GXM2-F1
#
_cell.length_a   1.000
_cell.length_b   1.000
_cell.length_c   1.000
_cell.angle_alpha   90.00
_cell.angle_beta   90.00
_cell.angle_gamma   90.00
#
_symmetry.space_group_name_H-M   'P 1'
#
loop_
_entity.id
_entity.type
_entity.pdbx_description
1 polymer ?
#
loop_
_entity_poly.entity_id
_entity_poly.type
_entity_poly.pdbx_seq_one_letter_code
_entity_poly.pdbx_strand_id
1 'polypeptide(L)'
;MLLTDLHELTKFGAQKPLAMWWGEYQPKNLDLSDGLSELAKTIEAGTGVRENLEALAKVLKINQPGEYEMAKMILYTAELFKAQTETLSEEDKNTVFSFIVDSKKFCDRAQTAEFLGRERQRIQASLSAEEQTTHDRRLFELEGMMYCLEYYLTLYKAILDAPDEPAKRKFIESSEINFGFGDLPGIWTDFDKDEVLQKFILKILNQDLRSELEVSYYTAKEKIAKIKMICDKQGTCSADYNGVTLEEVINAFKELIKVFIAAFQKVGIEQLSSYFLTPFGKNAKLSEVKI
;
A
#
# COMPACT_ATOMS: atom_id res chain seq x y z
N MET A 1 27.32 1.54 1.02
CA MET A 1 26.84 0.21 1.48
C MET A 1 25.71 0.39 2.50
N LEU A 2 25.97 0.87 3.73
CA LEU A 2 24.92 1.08 4.75
C LEU A 2 23.71 1.92 4.28
N LEU A 3 23.95 3.07 3.63
CA LEU A 3 22.86 3.92 3.11
C LEU A 3 22.06 3.20 2.01
N THR A 4 22.73 2.45 1.13
CA THR A 4 22.09 1.69 0.05
C THR A 4 21.17 0.61 0.62
N ASP A 5 21.65 -0.16 1.59
CA ASP A 5 20.86 -1.22 2.23
C ASP A 5 19.69 -0.65 3.04
N LEU A 6 19.91 0.45 3.78
CA LEU A 6 18.81 1.17 4.47
C LEU A 6 17.79 1.70 3.46
N HIS A 7 18.25 2.24 2.33
CA HIS A 7 17.35 2.73 1.29
C HIS A 7 16.50 1.61 0.71
N GLU A 8 17.09 0.46 0.43
CA GLU A 8 16.34 -0.72 -0.02
C GLU A 8 15.28 -1.17 0.99
N LEU A 9 15.62 -1.24 2.29
CA LEU A 9 14.61 -1.56 3.31
C LEU A 9 13.47 -0.53 3.34
N THR A 10 13.78 0.76 3.20
CA THR A 10 12.73 1.79 3.16
C THR A 10 11.87 1.72 1.92
N LYS A 11 12.41 1.30 0.77
CA LYS A 11 11.62 1.08 -0.44
C LYS A 11 10.62 -0.04 -0.23
N PHE A 12 11.03 -1.16 0.37
CA PHE A 12 10.11 -2.25 0.70
C PHE A 12 9.06 -1.80 1.72
N GLY A 13 9.50 -1.16 2.81
CA GLY A 13 8.62 -0.65 3.85
C GLY A 13 7.63 0.41 3.37
N ALA A 14 7.99 1.25 2.39
CA ALA A 14 7.10 2.22 1.78
C ALA A 14 6.00 1.55 0.92
N GLN A 15 6.24 0.34 0.43
CA GLN A 15 5.34 -0.34 -0.51
C GLN A 15 4.39 -1.33 0.18
N LYS A 16 4.88 -2.10 1.17
CA LYS A 16 4.12 -3.21 1.77
C LYS A 16 4.51 -3.47 3.24
N PRO A 17 3.66 -4.16 4.04
CA PRO A 17 3.93 -4.43 5.45
C PRO A 17 5.02 -5.47 5.63
N LEU A 18 5.76 -5.38 6.75
CA LEU A 18 6.93 -6.20 7.09
C LEU A 18 6.67 -7.71 6.98
N ALA A 19 5.45 -8.15 7.31
CA ALA A 19 5.03 -9.53 7.13
C ALA A 19 5.15 -10.04 5.67
N MET A 20 5.07 -9.14 4.69
CA MET A 20 5.13 -9.42 3.24
C MET A 20 6.51 -9.17 2.61
N TRP A 21 7.47 -8.61 3.36
CA TRP A 21 8.85 -8.45 2.91
C TRP A 21 9.87 -8.94 3.94
N TRP A 22 9.43 -9.89 4.78
CA TRP A 22 10.25 -10.46 5.85
C TRP A 22 11.50 -11.17 5.30
N GLY A 23 11.36 -11.82 4.14
CA GLY A 23 12.46 -12.52 3.47
C GLY A 23 13.55 -11.58 2.94
N GLU A 24 13.20 -10.33 2.60
CA GLU A 24 14.11 -9.28 2.17
C GLU A 24 14.77 -8.58 3.37
N TYR A 25 14.08 -8.51 4.50
CA TYR A 25 14.59 -7.94 5.74
C TYR A 25 15.64 -8.82 6.44
N GLN A 26 15.33 -10.11 6.65
CA GLN A 26 16.14 -11.00 7.49
C GLN A 26 17.60 -11.16 7.06
N PRO A 27 17.95 -11.22 5.75
CA PRO A 27 19.34 -11.38 5.35
C PRO A 27 20.19 -10.14 5.63
N LYS A 28 19.57 -8.96 5.79
CA LYS A 28 20.26 -7.67 5.86
C LYS A 28 20.31 -7.09 7.27
N ASN A 29 19.39 -7.46 8.15
CA ASN A 29 19.16 -6.74 9.40
C ASN A 29 20.34 -6.81 10.38
N LEU A 30 21.03 -7.95 10.48
CA LEU A 30 22.20 -8.10 11.36
C LEU A 30 23.39 -7.28 10.86
N ASP A 31 23.74 -7.40 9.58
CA ASP A 31 24.83 -6.65 8.97
C ASP A 31 24.59 -5.14 9.04
N LEU A 32 23.35 -4.70 8.78
CA LEU A 32 22.94 -3.31 8.95
C LEU A 32 23.08 -2.86 10.40
N SER A 33 22.61 -3.67 11.34
CA SER A 33 22.68 -3.33 12.76
C SER A 33 24.12 -3.21 13.27
N ASP A 34 25.00 -4.13 12.89
CA ASP A 34 26.40 -4.10 13.30
C ASP A 34 27.13 -2.93 12.62
N GLY A 35 26.88 -2.68 11.33
CA GLY A 35 27.42 -1.53 10.63
C GLY A 35 26.97 -0.18 11.23
N LEU A 36 25.71 -0.07 11.64
CA LEU A 36 25.19 1.11 12.34
C LEU A 36 25.80 1.26 13.74
N SER A 37 26.01 0.15 14.44
CA SER A 37 26.67 0.15 15.76
C SER A 37 28.11 0.62 15.65
N GLU A 38 28.86 0.19 14.63
CA GLU A 38 30.22 0.68 14.38
C GLU A 38 30.23 2.16 13.98
N LEU A 39 29.32 2.60 13.12
CA LEU A 39 29.19 4.02 12.77
C LEU A 39 28.87 4.89 13.98
N ALA A 40 28.00 4.43 14.89
CA ALA A 40 27.67 5.15 16.11
C ALA A 40 28.90 5.35 17.02
N LYS A 41 29.83 4.38 17.07
CA LYS A 41 31.07 4.49 17.85
C LYS A 41 32.02 5.57 17.33
N THR A 42 31.94 5.93 16.04
CA THR A 42 32.77 7.00 15.46
C THR A 42 32.23 8.40 15.74
N ILE A 43 31.03 8.49 16.33
CA ILE A 43 30.34 9.76 16.62
C ILE A 43 30.46 10.08 18.11
N GLU A 44 30.61 11.37 18.42
CA GLU A 44 30.72 11.86 19.79
C GLU A 44 29.54 11.40 20.67
N ALA A 45 29.88 10.99 21.90
CA ALA A 45 28.90 10.50 22.87
C ALA A 45 27.91 11.60 23.28
N GLY A 46 26.65 11.22 23.48
CA GLY A 46 25.59 12.16 23.88
C GLY A 46 25.06 13.08 22.77
N THR A 47 25.43 12.83 21.51
CA THR A 47 24.82 13.50 20.36
C THR A 47 23.54 12.80 19.93
N GLY A 48 22.51 13.56 19.55
CA GLY A 48 21.25 12.97 19.04
C GLY A 48 21.45 12.12 17.77
N VAL A 49 22.49 12.40 16.99
CA VAL A 49 22.92 11.58 15.84
C VAL A 49 23.29 10.17 16.29
N ARG A 50 24.15 10.06 17.30
CA ARG A 50 24.58 8.78 17.85
C ARG A 50 23.42 8.03 18.49
N GLU A 51 22.60 8.71 19.26
CA GLU A 51 21.43 8.11 19.92
C GLU A 51 20.45 7.50 18.91
N ASN A 52 20.16 8.20 17.80
CA ASN A 52 19.31 7.69 16.73
C ASN A 52 19.90 6.45 16.05
N LEU A 53 21.21 6.43 15.79
CA LEU A 53 21.89 5.28 15.19
C LEU A 53 21.91 4.07 16.13
N GLU A 54 22.19 4.27 17.42
CA GLU A 54 22.16 3.20 18.43
C GLU A 54 20.74 2.64 18.61
N ALA A 55 19.72 3.51 18.60
CA ALA A 55 18.32 3.11 18.66
C ALA A 55 17.89 2.30 17.44
N LEU A 56 18.25 2.75 16.22
CA LEU A 56 17.98 2.00 14.99
C LEU A 56 18.68 0.65 14.99
N ALA A 57 19.98 0.61 15.34
CA ALA A 57 20.73 -0.63 15.44
C ALA A 57 20.05 -1.62 16.40
N LYS A 58 19.61 -1.14 17.58
CA LYS A 58 18.90 -1.95 18.56
C LYS A 58 17.60 -2.53 17.99
N VAL A 59 16.79 -1.74 17.30
CA VAL A 59 15.54 -2.22 16.69
C VAL A 59 15.82 -3.29 15.64
N LEU A 60 16.85 -3.11 14.81
CA LEU A 60 17.21 -4.07 13.77
C LEU A 60 17.72 -5.43 14.32
N LYS A 61 18.19 -5.49 15.57
CA LYS A 61 18.57 -6.77 16.23
C LYS A 61 17.38 -7.57 16.77
N ILE A 62 16.20 -6.96 16.86
CA ILE A 62 15.01 -7.65 17.37
C ILE A 62 14.58 -8.67 16.32
N ASN A 63 14.37 -9.93 16.74
CA ASN A 63 13.98 -11.00 15.81
C ASN A 63 12.63 -10.75 15.12
N GLN A 64 11.74 -9.96 15.72
CA GLN A 64 10.48 -9.50 15.14
C GLN A 64 10.24 -8.05 15.60
N PRO A 65 10.85 -7.06 14.94
CA PRO A 65 10.70 -5.67 15.35
C PRO A 65 9.27 -5.20 15.08
N GLY A 66 8.78 -4.28 15.92
CA GLY A 66 7.57 -3.54 15.61
C GLY A 66 7.80 -2.70 14.35
N GLU A 67 6.94 -2.86 13.34
CA GLU A 67 7.12 -2.20 12.04
C GLU A 67 7.17 -0.67 12.16
N TYR A 68 6.25 -0.08 12.94
CA TYR A 68 6.23 1.37 13.16
C TYR A 68 7.45 1.88 13.93
N GLU A 69 7.89 1.16 14.96
CA GLU A 69 9.11 1.49 15.70
C GLU A 69 10.33 1.52 14.76
N MET A 70 10.46 0.50 13.91
CA MET A 70 11.50 0.42 12.89
C MET A 70 11.43 1.57 11.89
N ALA A 71 10.25 1.83 11.30
CA ALA A 71 10.07 2.91 10.34
C ALA A 71 10.40 4.29 10.95
N LYS A 72 10.00 4.51 12.20
CA LYS A 72 10.27 5.74 12.95
C LYS A 72 11.77 5.94 13.20
N MET A 73 12.48 4.90 13.63
CA MET A 73 13.93 4.99 13.86
C MET A 73 14.71 5.21 12.55
N ILE A 74 14.27 4.59 11.44
CA ILE A 74 14.85 4.85 10.12
C ILE A 74 14.62 6.30 9.71
N LEU A 75 13.40 6.84 9.86
CA LEU A 75 13.09 8.22 9.52
C LEU A 75 13.96 9.22 10.31
N TYR A 76 14.10 9.03 11.63
CA TYR A 76 14.97 9.87 12.46
C TYR A 76 16.43 9.84 12.01
N THR A 77 16.89 8.68 11.53
CA THR A 77 18.23 8.53 10.96
C THR A 77 18.33 9.19 9.58
N ALA A 78 17.29 9.10 8.76
CA ALA A 78 17.25 9.68 7.41
C ALA A 78 17.33 11.22 7.43
N GLU A 79 16.68 11.87 8.39
CA GLU A 79 16.72 13.33 8.53
C GLU A 79 18.12 13.89 8.79
N LEU A 80 19.04 13.09 9.34
CA LEU A 80 20.43 13.46 9.59
C LEU A 80 21.20 13.71 8.28
N PHE A 81 20.83 13.02 7.20
CA PHE A 81 21.46 13.18 5.90
C PHE A 81 21.04 14.46 5.17
N LYS A 82 19.95 15.12 5.60
CA LYS A 82 19.44 16.36 4.99
C LYS A 82 20.43 17.52 5.12
N ALA A 83 21.21 17.56 6.20
CA ALA A 83 22.16 18.64 6.47
C ALA A 83 23.46 18.56 5.64
N GLN A 84 23.71 17.44 4.94
CA GLN A 84 24.96 17.18 4.22
C GLN A 84 24.82 17.24 2.69
N THR A 85 23.66 17.61 2.15
CA THR A 85 23.41 17.51 0.72
C THR A 85 24.16 18.54 -0.13
N GLU A 86 24.64 19.65 0.42
CA GLU A 86 25.27 20.73 -0.36
C GLU A 86 26.63 20.35 -0.97
N THR A 87 27.36 19.41 -0.34
CA THR A 87 28.71 18.99 -0.75
C THR A 87 28.75 17.67 -1.52
N LEU A 88 27.61 17.03 -1.74
CA LEU A 88 27.51 15.74 -2.40
C LEU A 88 27.47 15.86 -3.93
N SER A 89 27.83 14.77 -4.63
CA SER A 89 27.56 14.64 -6.06
C SER A 89 26.05 14.65 -6.34
N GLU A 90 25.61 15.02 -7.54
CA GLU A 90 24.18 14.99 -7.89
C GLU A 90 23.55 13.59 -7.75
N GLU A 91 24.32 12.54 -8.04
CA GLU A 91 23.87 11.15 -7.87
C GLU A 91 23.64 10.79 -6.40
N ASP A 92 24.57 11.16 -5.52
CA ASP A 92 24.46 10.93 -4.08
C ASP A 92 23.33 11.77 -3.46
N LYS A 93 23.15 13.03 -3.92
CA LYS A 93 22.01 13.87 -3.52
C LYS A 93 20.68 13.21 -3.86
N ASN A 94 20.55 12.67 -5.08
CA ASN A 94 19.32 11.98 -5.51
C ASN A 94 19.05 10.72 -4.68
N THR A 95 20.10 9.98 -4.30
CA THR A 95 19.99 8.81 -3.43
C THR A 95 19.52 9.19 -2.03
N VAL A 96 20.14 10.20 -1.40
CA VAL A 96 19.75 10.71 -0.08
C VAL A 96 18.32 11.25 -0.11
N PHE A 97 17.96 12.01 -1.13
CA PHE A 97 16.60 12.54 -1.29
C PHE A 97 15.57 11.42 -1.40
N SER A 98 15.84 10.42 -2.24
CA SER A 98 14.95 9.26 -2.41
C SER A 98 14.82 8.47 -1.09
N PHE A 99 15.92 8.26 -0.37
CA PHE A 99 15.92 7.59 0.93
C PHE A 99 15.04 8.33 1.95
N ILE A 100 15.14 9.66 2.04
CA ILE A 100 14.30 10.46 2.94
C ILE A 100 12.82 10.36 2.55
N VAL A 101 12.50 10.44 1.26
CA VAL A 101 11.11 10.32 0.77
C VAL A 101 10.53 8.95 1.09
N ASP A 102 11.26 7.87 0.80
CA ASP A 102 10.82 6.50 1.06
C ASP A 102 10.71 6.23 2.57
N SER A 103 11.62 6.78 3.38
CA SER A 103 11.54 6.70 4.86
C SER A 103 10.26 7.32 5.41
N LYS A 104 9.86 8.48 4.88
CA LYS A 104 8.60 9.14 5.26
C LYS A 104 7.40 8.30 4.90
N LYS A 105 7.33 7.84 3.63
CA LYS A 105 6.24 6.96 3.16
C LYS A 105 6.14 5.69 4.00
N PHE A 106 7.27 5.07 4.34
CA PHE A 106 7.29 3.90 5.21
C PHE A 106 6.73 4.24 6.60
N CYS A 107 7.21 5.31 7.24
CA CYS A 107 6.74 5.73 8.55
C CYS A 107 5.24 6.04 8.56
N ASP A 108 4.73 6.81 7.59
CA ASP A 108 3.32 7.20 7.49
C ASP A 108 2.41 5.98 7.33
N ARG A 109 2.80 5.03 6.47
CA ARG A 109 2.06 3.77 6.28
C ARG A 109 2.06 2.95 7.57
N ALA A 110 3.22 2.74 8.19
CA ALA A 110 3.35 1.94 9.40
C ALA A 110 2.59 2.56 10.58
N GLN A 111 2.61 3.89 10.70
CA GLN A 111 1.85 4.63 11.71
C GLN A 111 0.34 4.43 11.52
N THR A 112 -0.14 4.54 10.28
CA THR A 112 -1.56 4.36 9.94
C THR A 112 -2.01 2.93 10.26
N ALA A 113 -1.20 1.93 9.87
CA ALA A 113 -1.47 0.53 10.17
C ALA A 113 -1.48 0.25 11.68
N GLU A 114 -0.55 0.84 12.45
CA GLU A 114 -0.54 0.71 13.91
C GLU A 114 -1.78 1.35 14.55
N PHE A 115 -2.13 2.57 14.13
CA PHE A 115 -3.31 3.28 14.63
C PHE A 115 -4.60 2.47 14.40
N LEU A 116 -4.84 2.02 13.17
CA LEU A 116 -6.00 1.19 12.82
C LEU A 116 -5.96 -0.17 13.51
N GLY A 117 -4.76 -0.74 13.72
CA GLY A 117 -4.58 -1.96 14.49
C GLY A 117 -5.02 -1.81 15.95
N ARG A 118 -4.66 -0.71 16.61
CA ARG A 118 -5.09 -0.38 17.98
C ARG A 118 -6.59 -0.11 18.06
N GLU A 119 -7.13 0.63 17.10
CA GLU A 119 -8.56 0.91 17.02
C GLU A 119 -9.37 -0.39 16.89
N ARG A 120 -8.96 -1.27 15.98
CA ARG A 120 -9.55 -2.59 15.79
C ARG A 120 -9.51 -3.42 17.07
N GLN A 121 -8.36 -3.52 17.74
CA GLN A 121 -8.23 -4.26 19.00
C GLN A 121 -9.19 -3.73 20.07
N ARG A 122 -9.33 -2.40 20.18
CA ARG A 122 -10.29 -1.77 21.09
C ARG A 122 -11.74 -2.16 20.77
N ILE A 123 -12.12 -2.13 19.48
CA ILE A 123 -13.46 -2.52 19.03
C ILE A 123 -13.70 -4.00 19.34
N GLN A 124 -12.76 -4.89 18.98
CA GLN A 124 -12.86 -6.33 19.23
C GLN A 124 -13.01 -6.65 20.72
N ALA A 125 -12.30 -5.95 21.60
CA ALA A 125 -12.43 -6.14 23.04
C ALA A 125 -13.79 -5.69 23.61
N SER A 126 -14.51 -4.81 22.90
CA SER A 126 -15.79 -4.25 23.33
C SER A 126 -17.03 -4.95 22.75
N LEU A 127 -16.85 -5.83 21.77
CA LEU A 127 -17.94 -6.47 21.03
C LEU A 127 -17.91 -7.99 21.20
N SER A 128 -19.08 -8.60 21.33
CA SER A 128 -19.25 -10.06 21.20
C SER A 128 -18.92 -10.55 19.79
N ALA A 129 -18.70 -11.86 19.62
CA ALA A 129 -18.40 -12.44 18.31
C ALA A 129 -19.51 -12.18 17.25
N GLU A 130 -20.77 -12.17 17.67
CA GLU A 130 -21.91 -11.85 16.80
C GLU A 130 -21.91 -10.37 16.39
N GLU A 131 -21.63 -9.47 17.33
CA GLU A 131 -21.51 -8.04 17.06
C GLU A 131 -20.31 -7.72 16.16
N GLN A 132 -19.19 -8.43 16.32
CA GLN A 132 -18.04 -8.30 15.43
C GLN A 132 -18.38 -8.73 13.99
N THR A 133 -19.10 -9.85 13.85
CA THR A 133 -19.59 -10.32 12.53
C THR A 133 -20.54 -9.29 11.89
N THR A 134 -21.43 -8.73 12.70
CA THR A 134 -22.37 -7.67 12.26
C THR A 134 -21.64 -6.39 11.86
N HIS A 135 -20.59 -6.01 12.60
CA HIS A 135 -19.74 -4.87 12.28
C HIS A 135 -19.08 -5.04 10.91
N ASP A 136 -18.41 -6.17 10.69
CA ASP A 136 -17.76 -6.46 9.40
C ASP A 136 -18.77 -6.49 8.25
N ARG A 137 -19.94 -7.11 8.46
CA ARG A 137 -21.01 -7.08 7.46
C ARG A 137 -21.45 -5.66 7.11
N ARG A 138 -21.62 -4.78 8.10
CA ARG A 138 -21.98 -3.36 7.87
C ARG A 138 -20.91 -2.61 7.08
N LEU A 139 -19.63 -2.86 7.36
CA LEU A 139 -18.52 -2.29 6.61
C LEU A 139 -18.63 -2.64 5.11
N PHE A 140 -19.00 -3.89 4.81
CA PHE A 140 -19.19 -4.36 3.44
C PHE A 140 -20.44 -3.78 2.77
N GLU A 141 -21.60 -3.81 3.46
CA GLU A 141 -22.89 -3.41 2.90
C GLU A 141 -23.09 -1.89 2.80
N LEU A 142 -22.65 -1.14 3.81
CA LEU A 142 -23.13 0.24 4.05
C LEU A 142 -22.02 1.29 4.06
N GLU A 143 -20.78 0.92 4.40
CA GLU A 143 -19.72 1.92 4.61
C GLU A 143 -18.90 2.23 3.35
N GLY A 144 -19.21 1.60 2.21
CA GLY A 144 -18.63 1.97 0.90
C GLY A 144 -17.76 0.90 0.25
N MET A 145 -17.53 -0.24 0.91
CA MET A 145 -16.85 -1.36 0.25
C MET A 145 -17.69 -1.94 -0.90
N MET A 146 -19.03 -1.95 -0.78
CA MET A 146 -19.93 -2.31 -1.89
C MET A 146 -19.73 -1.37 -3.08
N TYR A 147 -19.66 -0.07 -2.82
CA TYR A 147 -19.37 0.93 -3.84
C TYR A 147 -18.01 0.69 -4.49
N CYS A 148 -16.98 0.36 -3.70
CA CYS A 148 -15.66 0.02 -4.20
C CYS A 148 -15.69 -1.22 -5.11
N LEU A 149 -16.40 -2.29 -4.72
CA LEU A 149 -16.55 -3.48 -5.56
C LEU A 149 -17.24 -3.15 -6.88
N GLU A 150 -18.35 -2.41 -6.84
CA GLU A 150 -19.06 -2.01 -8.05
C GLU A 150 -18.20 -1.11 -8.95
N TYR A 151 -17.39 -0.23 -8.36
CA TYR A 151 -16.46 0.64 -9.07
C TYR A 151 -15.39 -0.18 -9.77
N TYR A 152 -14.74 -1.09 -9.05
CA TYR A 152 -13.72 -1.96 -9.63
C TYR A 152 -14.28 -2.84 -10.75
N LEU A 153 -15.48 -3.37 -10.57
CA LEU A 153 -16.19 -4.14 -11.59
C LEU A 153 -16.48 -3.32 -12.85
N THR A 154 -16.88 -2.06 -12.67
CA THR A 154 -17.15 -1.13 -13.78
C THR A 154 -15.88 -0.79 -14.53
N LEU A 155 -14.81 -0.48 -13.80
CA LEU A 155 -13.50 -0.15 -14.36
C LEU A 155 -12.92 -1.34 -15.12
N TYR A 156 -12.98 -2.53 -14.54
CA TYR A 156 -12.51 -3.76 -15.19
C TYR A 156 -13.29 -4.06 -16.47
N LYS A 157 -14.62 -3.94 -16.45
CA LYS A 157 -15.44 -4.12 -17.66
C LYS A 157 -15.08 -3.09 -18.73
N ALA A 158 -14.93 -1.83 -18.36
CA ALA A 158 -14.56 -0.77 -19.31
C ALA A 158 -13.19 -1.00 -19.95
N ILE A 159 -12.22 -1.53 -19.19
CA ILE A 159 -10.92 -1.97 -19.73
C ILE A 159 -11.09 -3.11 -20.73
N LEU A 160 -11.90 -4.13 -20.42
CA LEU A 160 -12.11 -5.25 -21.33
C LEU A 160 -12.82 -4.85 -22.63
N ASP A 161 -13.82 -3.97 -22.51
CA ASP A 161 -14.64 -3.51 -23.64
C ASP A 161 -13.91 -2.45 -24.50
N ALA A 162 -12.78 -1.89 -24.02
CA ALA A 162 -11.99 -0.91 -24.75
C ALA A 162 -11.37 -1.51 -26.04
N PRO A 163 -11.47 -0.82 -27.18
CA PRO A 163 -11.19 -1.38 -28.50
C PRO A 163 -9.71 -1.65 -28.77
N ASP A 164 -8.82 -0.93 -28.08
CA ASP A 164 -7.37 -1.00 -28.28
C ASP A 164 -6.59 -0.72 -26.99
N GLU A 165 -5.28 -0.96 -27.05
CA GLU A 165 -4.38 -0.76 -25.91
C GLU A 165 -4.34 0.70 -25.40
N PRO A 166 -4.27 1.74 -26.26
CA PRO A 166 -4.36 3.14 -25.81
C PRO A 166 -5.64 3.43 -25.02
N ALA A 167 -6.80 2.92 -25.46
CA ALA A 167 -8.06 3.10 -24.74
C ALA A 167 -8.07 2.38 -23.38
N LYS A 168 -7.46 1.19 -23.29
CA LYS A 168 -7.29 0.45 -22.02
C LYS A 168 -6.44 1.21 -21.02
N ARG A 169 -5.30 1.73 -21.49
CA ARG A 169 -4.36 2.52 -20.71
C ARG A 169 -5.01 3.76 -20.08
N LYS A 170 -5.96 4.39 -20.77
CA LYS A 170 -6.74 5.51 -20.22
C LYS A 170 -7.44 5.15 -18.90
N PHE A 171 -8.00 3.94 -18.76
CA PHE A 171 -8.68 3.52 -17.53
C PHE A 171 -7.71 3.20 -16.37
N ILE A 172 -6.42 3.02 -16.68
CA ILE A 172 -5.40 2.71 -15.69
C ILE A 172 -4.71 4.00 -15.23
N GLU A 173 -4.32 4.85 -16.18
CA GLU A 173 -3.39 5.97 -15.95
C GLU A 173 -4.09 7.27 -15.55
N SER A 174 -5.36 7.46 -15.94
CA SER A 174 -6.03 8.74 -15.73
C SER A 174 -6.18 9.05 -14.24
N SER A 175 -5.99 10.32 -13.89
CA SER A 175 -6.34 10.83 -12.56
C SER A 175 -7.84 10.74 -12.31
N GLU A 176 -8.64 10.96 -13.35
CA GLU A 176 -10.10 10.93 -13.34
C GLU A 176 -10.64 10.36 -14.66
N ILE A 177 -11.69 9.56 -14.55
CA ILE A 177 -12.40 8.90 -15.64
C ILE A 177 -13.88 9.20 -15.45
N ASN A 178 -14.47 9.83 -16.46
CA ASN A 178 -15.90 10.09 -16.47
C ASN A 178 -16.66 8.84 -16.92
N PHE A 179 -17.50 8.30 -16.04
CA PHE A 179 -18.36 7.15 -16.34
C PHE A 179 -19.83 7.54 -16.57
N GLY A 180 -20.13 8.83 -16.73
CA GLY A 180 -21.47 9.37 -17.00
C GLY A 180 -22.33 9.64 -15.75
N PHE A 181 -21.99 9.06 -14.60
CA PHE A 181 -22.63 9.34 -13.29
C PHE A 181 -21.68 10.04 -12.30
N GLY A 182 -20.45 10.34 -12.73
CA GLY A 182 -19.43 11.01 -11.93
C GLY A 182 -18.03 10.73 -12.47
N ASP A 183 -17.06 11.48 -11.96
CA ASP A 183 -15.65 11.30 -12.22
C ASP A 183 -15.07 10.38 -11.13
N LEU A 184 -14.44 9.28 -11.56
CA LEU A 184 -13.82 8.28 -10.68
C LEU A 184 -12.33 8.17 -11.01
N PRO A 185 -11.46 7.85 -10.04
CA PRO A 185 -10.04 7.68 -10.33
C PRO A 185 -9.79 6.52 -11.31
N GLY A 186 -8.67 6.55 -12.02
CA GLY A 186 -8.12 5.36 -12.68
C GLY A 186 -7.45 4.42 -11.68
N ILE A 187 -7.13 3.19 -12.14
CA ILE A 187 -6.53 2.15 -11.28
C ILE A 187 -5.29 2.67 -10.57
N TRP A 188 -4.37 3.31 -11.29
CA TRP A 188 -3.11 3.78 -10.69
C TRP A 188 -3.35 4.81 -9.58
N THR A 189 -4.21 5.80 -9.84
CA THR A 189 -4.55 6.86 -8.89
C THR A 189 -5.26 6.33 -7.66
N ASP A 190 -6.14 5.33 -7.80
CA ASP A 190 -6.84 4.71 -6.68
C ASP A 190 -5.87 3.99 -5.72
N PHE A 191 -4.92 3.24 -6.28
CA PHE A 191 -3.92 2.50 -5.50
C PHE A 191 -2.80 3.38 -4.92
N ASP A 192 -2.50 4.53 -5.54
CA ASP A 192 -1.54 5.49 -4.98
C ASP A 192 -2.06 6.11 -3.67
N LYS A 193 -3.39 6.30 -3.56
CA LYS A 193 -4.02 6.93 -2.39
C LYS A 193 -4.28 6.00 -1.20
N ASP A 194 -4.21 4.67 -1.39
CA ASP A 194 -4.51 3.66 -0.35
C ASP A 194 -5.90 3.79 0.32
N GLU A 195 -6.87 4.46 -0.32
CA GLU A 195 -8.14 4.76 0.34
C GLU A 195 -8.92 3.49 0.69
N VAL A 196 -8.99 2.53 -0.23
CA VAL A 196 -9.71 1.25 -0.02
C VAL A 196 -9.07 0.44 1.11
N LEU A 197 -7.74 0.43 1.16
CA LEU A 197 -6.99 -0.24 2.21
C LEU A 197 -7.27 0.37 3.58
N GLN A 198 -7.13 1.69 3.70
CA GLN A 198 -7.23 2.40 4.98
C GLN A 198 -8.67 2.56 5.47
N LYS A 199 -9.62 2.85 4.56
CA LYS A 199 -11.03 3.06 4.93
C LYS A 199 -11.77 1.76 5.19
N PHE A 200 -11.38 0.67 4.54
CA PHE A 200 -12.13 -0.60 4.61
C PHE A 200 -11.26 -1.76 5.10
N ILE A 201 -10.29 -2.22 4.32
CA ILE A 201 -9.59 -3.50 4.59
C ILE A 201 -9.01 -3.52 6.00
N LEU A 202 -8.25 -2.50 6.40
CA LEU A 202 -7.56 -2.48 7.70
C LEU A 202 -8.52 -2.42 8.91
N LYS A 203 -9.78 -2.03 8.69
CA LYS A 203 -10.83 -1.93 9.72
C LYS A 203 -11.60 -3.23 9.95
N ILE A 204 -11.45 -4.23 9.07
CA ILE A 204 -12.09 -5.54 9.22
C ILE A 204 -11.61 -6.19 10.52
N LEU A 205 -12.55 -6.59 11.37
CA LEU A 205 -12.28 -7.22 12.66
C LEU A 205 -11.83 -8.67 12.47
N ASN A 206 -12.48 -9.43 11.57
CA ASN A 206 -12.09 -10.79 11.25
C ASN A 206 -10.65 -10.84 10.71
N GLN A 207 -9.75 -11.47 11.47
CA GLN A 207 -8.32 -11.51 11.17
C GLN A 207 -8.02 -12.22 9.85
N ASP A 208 -8.63 -13.38 9.60
CA ASP A 208 -8.35 -14.21 8.44
C ASP A 208 -8.82 -13.53 7.16
N LEU A 209 -10.05 -12.99 7.18
CA LEU A 209 -10.62 -12.22 6.08
C LEU A 209 -9.79 -10.97 5.78
N ARG A 210 -9.37 -10.24 6.82
CA ARG A 210 -8.52 -9.06 6.66
C ARG A 210 -7.18 -9.42 6.05
N SER A 211 -6.51 -10.43 6.57
CA SER A 211 -5.18 -10.84 6.09
C SER A 211 -5.23 -11.31 4.63
N GLU A 212 -6.27 -12.03 4.23
CA GLU A 212 -6.48 -12.42 2.83
C GLU A 212 -6.64 -11.20 1.90
N LEU A 213 -7.51 -10.25 2.29
CA LEU A 213 -7.73 -9.03 1.52
C LEU A 213 -6.49 -8.13 1.47
N GLU A 214 -5.78 -7.98 2.58
CA GLU A 214 -4.56 -7.19 2.68
C GLU A 214 -3.46 -7.74 1.76
N VAL A 215 -3.21 -9.06 1.80
CA VAL A 215 -2.24 -9.71 0.92
C VAL A 215 -2.61 -9.53 -0.54
N SER A 216 -3.88 -9.75 -0.90
CA SER A 216 -4.35 -9.58 -2.28
C SER A 216 -4.22 -8.13 -2.75
N TYR A 217 -4.55 -7.16 -1.89
CA TYR A 217 -4.46 -5.73 -2.20
C TYR A 217 -3.02 -5.30 -2.45
N TYR A 218 -2.09 -5.64 -1.55
CA TYR A 218 -0.68 -5.32 -1.73
C TYR A 218 -0.05 -6.04 -2.93
N THR A 219 -0.47 -7.26 -3.23
CA THR A 219 -0.01 -7.99 -4.44
C THR A 219 -0.43 -7.26 -5.71
N ALA A 220 -1.68 -6.79 -5.78
CA ALA A 220 -2.16 -5.99 -6.90
C ALA A 220 -1.45 -4.63 -6.96
N LYS A 221 -1.31 -3.95 -5.82
CA LYS A 221 -0.61 -2.68 -5.69
C LYS A 221 0.83 -2.78 -6.18
N GLU A 222 1.56 -3.81 -5.81
CA GLU A 222 2.95 -4.01 -6.24
C GLU A 222 3.07 -4.10 -7.77
N LYS A 223 2.10 -4.72 -8.44
CA LYS A 223 2.07 -4.77 -9.92
C LYS A 223 1.69 -3.42 -10.53
N ILE A 224 0.69 -2.74 -9.99
CA ILE A 224 0.22 -1.43 -10.48
C ILE A 224 1.28 -0.35 -10.28
N ALA A 225 1.97 -0.35 -9.14
CA ALA A 225 3.01 0.63 -8.79
C ALA A 225 4.28 0.51 -9.65
N LYS A 226 4.43 -0.56 -10.45
CA LYS A 226 5.48 -0.65 -11.46
C LYS A 226 5.24 0.28 -12.65
N ILE A 227 4.01 0.77 -12.83
CA ILE A 227 3.72 1.86 -13.75
C ILE A 227 4.27 3.14 -13.12
N LYS A 228 5.29 3.73 -13.77
CA LYS A 228 5.91 4.96 -13.30
C LYS A 228 5.25 6.15 -13.98
N MET A 229 4.64 7.04 -13.20
CA MET A 229 4.12 8.30 -13.72
C MET A 229 5.25 9.35 -13.74
N ILE A 230 5.57 9.84 -14.93
CA ILE A 230 6.60 10.86 -15.20
C ILE A 230 5.88 12.13 -15.65
N CYS A 231 5.88 13.14 -14.79
CA CYS A 231 5.28 14.43 -15.08
C CYS A 231 6.33 15.45 -15.51
N ASP A 232 6.05 16.18 -16.59
CA ASP A 232 6.87 17.32 -16.99
C ASP A 232 6.64 18.55 -16.09
N LYS A 233 7.43 19.61 -16.31
CA LYS A 233 7.33 20.86 -15.51
C LYS A 233 6.00 21.60 -15.71
N GLN A 234 5.24 21.24 -16.74
CA GLN A 234 3.94 21.79 -17.08
C GLN A 234 2.80 20.97 -16.44
N GLY A 235 3.12 19.88 -15.74
CA GLY A 235 2.16 18.99 -15.09
C GLY A 235 1.57 17.93 -16.02
N THR A 236 2.08 17.78 -17.24
CA THR A 236 1.68 16.72 -18.16
C THR A 236 2.36 15.43 -17.72
N CYS A 237 1.58 14.45 -17.28
CA CYS A 237 2.08 13.15 -16.85
C CYS A 237 2.01 12.12 -17.97
N SER A 238 3.04 11.29 -18.07
CA SER A 238 3.13 10.14 -18.96
C SER A 238 3.43 8.88 -18.15
N ALA A 239 2.86 7.74 -18.55
CA ALA A 239 3.06 6.48 -17.88
C ALA A 239 4.15 5.64 -18.56
N ASP A 240 5.13 5.19 -17.78
CA ASP A 240 6.16 4.24 -18.19
C ASP A 240 5.85 2.83 -17.64
N TYR A 241 5.83 1.85 -18.55
CA TYR A 241 5.52 0.43 -18.31
C TYR A 241 6.77 -0.48 -18.38
N ASN A 242 7.99 0.06 -18.43
CA ASN A 242 9.22 -0.72 -18.61
C ASN A 242 9.43 -1.86 -17.57
N GLY A 243 8.70 -1.87 -16.45
CA GLY A 243 8.75 -2.93 -15.44
C GLY A 243 7.52 -3.85 -15.37
N VAL A 244 6.47 -3.61 -16.15
CA VAL A 244 5.22 -4.38 -16.09
C VAL A 244 4.44 -4.30 -17.41
N THR A 245 3.90 -5.43 -17.87
CA THR A 245 3.01 -5.42 -19.05
C THR A 245 1.60 -4.97 -18.70
N LEU A 246 0.86 -4.45 -19.68
CA LEU A 246 -0.56 -4.11 -19.51
C LEU A 246 -1.38 -5.33 -19.05
N GLU A 247 -1.10 -6.51 -19.62
CA GLU A 247 -1.79 -7.76 -19.24
C GLU A 247 -1.54 -8.13 -17.78
N GLU A 248 -0.31 -8.00 -17.28
CA GLU A 248 0.00 -8.24 -15.87
C GLU A 248 -0.78 -7.31 -14.93
N VAL A 249 -0.92 -6.03 -15.30
CA VAL A 249 -1.69 -5.05 -14.51
C VAL A 249 -3.17 -5.45 -14.48
N ILE A 250 -3.75 -5.75 -15.65
CA ILE A 250 -5.16 -6.14 -15.77
C ILE A 250 -5.43 -7.44 -15.01
N ASN A 251 -4.54 -8.44 -15.12
CA ASN A 251 -4.67 -9.70 -14.38
C ASN A 251 -4.53 -9.50 -12.88
N ALA A 252 -3.60 -8.66 -12.41
CA ALA A 252 -3.45 -8.37 -11.00
C ALA A 252 -4.73 -7.71 -10.42
N PHE A 253 -5.32 -6.77 -11.18
CA PHE A 253 -6.59 -6.14 -10.81
C PHE A 253 -7.76 -7.14 -10.82
N LYS A 254 -7.85 -7.99 -11.85
CA LYS A 254 -8.84 -9.08 -11.94
C LYS A 254 -8.80 -9.99 -10.71
N GLU A 255 -7.62 -10.46 -10.32
CA GLU A 255 -7.50 -11.36 -9.18
C GLU A 255 -7.91 -10.69 -7.87
N LEU A 256 -7.60 -9.39 -7.68
CA LEU A 256 -8.11 -8.64 -6.54
C LEU A 256 -9.64 -8.60 -6.50
N ILE A 257 -10.30 -8.34 -7.63
CA ILE A 257 -11.77 -8.29 -7.69
C ILE A 257 -12.37 -9.65 -7.32
N LYS A 258 -11.77 -10.76 -7.77
CA LYS A 258 -12.23 -12.10 -7.38
C LYS A 258 -12.13 -12.32 -5.88
N VAL A 259 -11.03 -11.91 -5.25
CA VAL A 259 -10.86 -12.00 -3.80
C VAL A 259 -11.89 -11.13 -3.08
N PHE A 260 -12.17 -9.93 -3.59
CA PHE A 260 -13.23 -9.08 -3.05
C PHE A 260 -14.59 -9.78 -3.13
N ILE A 261 -14.97 -10.31 -4.30
CA ILE A 261 -16.23 -11.06 -4.44
C ILE A 261 -16.32 -12.22 -3.45
N ALA A 262 -15.26 -13.01 -3.31
CA ALA A 262 -15.22 -14.11 -2.36
C ALA A 262 -15.37 -13.60 -0.91
N ALA A 263 -14.75 -12.46 -0.57
CA ALA A 263 -14.89 -11.83 0.74
C ALA A 263 -16.34 -11.38 1.01
N PHE A 264 -17.02 -10.76 0.04
CA PHE A 264 -18.44 -10.42 0.15
C PHE A 264 -19.32 -11.65 0.42
N GLN A 265 -19.07 -12.74 -0.30
CA GLN A 265 -19.79 -14.00 -0.12
C GLN A 265 -19.53 -14.61 1.28
N LYS A 266 -18.28 -14.57 1.77
CA LYS A 266 -17.92 -15.06 3.12
C LYS A 266 -18.63 -14.30 4.24
N VAL A 267 -18.90 -13.01 4.07
CA VAL A 267 -19.67 -12.21 5.05
C VAL A 267 -21.19 -12.28 4.84
N GLY A 268 -21.66 -13.13 3.92
CA GLY A 268 -23.10 -13.37 3.68
C GLY A 268 -23.78 -12.38 2.74
N ILE A 269 -23.01 -11.63 1.95
CA ILE A 269 -23.55 -10.72 0.93
C ILE A 269 -23.46 -11.42 -0.42
N GLU A 270 -24.61 -11.63 -1.04
CA GLU A 270 -24.70 -12.44 -2.27
C GLU A 270 -24.98 -11.62 -3.53
N GLN A 271 -25.31 -10.35 -3.39
CA GLN A 271 -25.79 -9.50 -4.49
C GLN A 271 -25.14 -8.13 -4.43
N LEU A 272 -24.91 -7.54 -5.61
CA LEU A 272 -24.56 -6.12 -5.73
C LEU A 272 -25.75 -5.25 -5.33
N SER A 273 -25.46 -4.05 -4.84
CA SER A 273 -26.50 -3.07 -4.52
C SER A 273 -27.06 -2.35 -5.75
N SER A 274 -26.22 -2.25 -6.79
CA SER A 274 -26.51 -1.63 -8.10
C SER A 274 -26.98 -0.17 -8.03
N TYR A 275 -26.67 0.55 -6.95
CA TYR A 275 -27.15 1.93 -6.77
C TYR A 275 -26.44 2.94 -7.67
N PHE A 276 -25.16 2.73 -7.98
CA PHE A 276 -24.35 3.73 -8.68
C PHE A 276 -23.75 3.21 -9.99
N LEU A 277 -23.64 1.89 -10.16
CA LEU A 277 -22.73 1.25 -11.11
C LEU A 277 -23.33 -0.09 -11.57
N THR A 278 -23.79 -0.20 -12.82
CA THR A 278 -24.56 -1.39 -13.30
C THR A 278 -23.97 -2.12 -14.52
N PRO A 279 -22.65 -2.37 -14.61
CA PRO A 279 -22.05 -3.13 -15.72
C PRO A 279 -22.60 -4.57 -15.87
N PHE A 280 -23.15 -5.14 -14.79
CA PHE A 280 -23.64 -6.52 -14.73
C PHE A 280 -25.16 -6.62 -14.50
N GLY A 281 -25.90 -5.53 -14.67
CA GLY A 281 -27.35 -5.48 -14.42
C GLY A 281 -27.71 -5.01 -13.01
N LYS A 282 -29.02 -5.01 -12.70
CA LYS A 282 -29.55 -4.56 -11.40
C LYS A 282 -29.58 -5.72 -10.39
N ASN A 283 -29.05 -5.49 -9.19
CA ASN A 283 -28.94 -6.46 -8.10
C ASN A 283 -28.36 -7.81 -8.55
N ALA A 284 -27.33 -7.75 -9.40
CA ALA A 284 -26.71 -8.95 -9.95
C ALA A 284 -26.16 -9.82 -8.82
N LYS A 285 -26.39 -11.14 -8.90
CA LYS A 285 -25.78 -12.08 -7.96
C LYS A 285 -24.28 -12.10 -8.16
N LEU A 286 -23.53 -12.06 -7.07
CA LEU A 286 -22.07 -12.13 -7.12
C LEU A 286 -21.56 -13.42 -7.76
N SER A 287 -22.30 -14.53 -7.64
CA SER A 287 -21.99 -15.80 -8.31
C SER A 287 -22.16 -15.76 -9.84
N GLU A 288 -22.87 -14.77 -10.37
CA GLU A 288 -23.15 -14.61 -11.81
C GLU A 288 -22.21 -13.59 -12.47
N VAL A 289 -21.41 -12.87 -11.68
CA VAL A 289 -20.42 -11.90 -12.16
C VAL A 289 -19.25 -12.65 -12.81
N LYS A 290 -19.16 -12.58 -14.14
CA LYS A 290 -18.09 -13.21 -14.92
C LYS A 290 -16.88 -12.26 -15.02
N ILE A 291 -15.76 -12.68 -14.44
CA ILE A 291 -14.49 -11.91 -14.41
C ILE A 291 -13.36 -12.65 -15.11
#